data_AF-A0A955BNP5-F1
#
_entry.id   AF-A0A955BNP5-F1
#
_cell.length_a   1.000
_cell.length_b   1.000
_cell.length_c   1.000
_cell.angle_alpha   90.00
_cell.angle_beta   90.00
_cell.angle_gamma   90.00
#
_symmetry.space_group_name_H-M   'P 1'
#
loop_
_entity.id
_entity.type
_entity.pdbx_description
1 polymer ?
#
loop_
_entity_poly.entity_id
_entity_poly.type
_entity_poly.pdbx_seq_one_letter_code
_entity_poly.pdbx_strand_id
1 'polypeptide(L)'
;YNGCILADSVGLGKTFTALAVVKYYELRNRSVLVLCPKKLADNWLNYNSNLTTNIFSRDRFNYDVLCHTDLSRTSGESFGIPLNRVNWGNYDLVVIDESHNFRNNDAVKDRETRYQKLMNQVVRQGVKTKVLMLSATPVNNRFNDLRNQLALAYEGDSENLSKKLRTGRSVEEIFRNAQAVFNQWSKLAPEDRTAR
;
A
#
# COMPACT_ATOMS: atom_id res chain seq x y z
N TYR A 1 -0.74 15.25 -4.32
CA TYR A 1 -0.91 14.13 -3.39
C TYR A 1 0.26 13.14 -3.54
N ASN A 2 0.68 12.46 -2.47
CA ASN A 2 1.86 11.57 -2.47
C ASN A 2 1.49 10.08 -2.42
N GLY A 3 0.21 9.74 -2.27
CA GLY A 3 -0.27 8.39 -2.55
C GLY A 3 -1.73 8.32 -2.96
N CYS A 4 -2.13 7.14 -3.40
CA CYS A 4 -3.47 6.79 -3.88
C CYS A 4 -3.84 5.38 -3.39
N ILE A 5 -5.13 5.14 -3.13
CA ILE A 5 -5.67 3.82 -2.79
C ILE A 5 -6.65 3.42 -3.89
N LEU A 6 -6.44 2.26 -4.50
CA LEU A 6 -7.40 1.60 -5.37
C LEU A 6 -8.11 0.50 -4.57
N ALA A 7 -9.35 0.79 -4.17
CA ALA A 7 -10.18 -0.06 -3.31
C ALA A 7 -11.40 -0.58 -4.07
N ASP A 8 -11.16 -1.44 -5.07
CA ASP A 8 -12.22 -2.14 -5.80
C ASP A 8 -12.36 -3.59 -5.31
N SER A 9 -13.53 -4.20 -5.50
CA SER A 9 -13.75 -5.64 -5.27
C SER A 9 -12.75 -6.54 -6.01
N VAL A 10 -12.55 -7.78 -5.52
CA VAL A 10 -11.72 -8.80 -6.19
C VAL A 10 -12.22 -9.01 -7.63
N GLY A 11 -11.29 -9.10 -8.59
CA GLY A 11 -11.62 -9.38 -10.00
C GLY A 11 -11.88 -8.15 -10.89
N LEU A 12 -11.97 -6.93 -10.33
CA LEU A 12 -12.27 -5.71 -11.09
C LEU A 12 -11.07 -5.04 -11.80
N GLY A 13 -9.95 -5.77 -11.97
CA GLY A 13 -8.81 -5.26 -12.77
C GLY A 13 -7.85 -4.29 -12.07
N LYS A 14 -7.83 -4.22 -10.73
CA LYS A 14 -6.88 -3.38 -9.97
C LYS A 14 -5.42 -3.55 -10.42
N THR A 15 -5.00 -4.79 -10.69
CA THR A 15 -3.65 -5.09 -11.18
C THR A 15 -3.39 -4.45 -12.55
N PHE A 16 -4.38 -4.44 -13.45
CA PHE A 16 -4.26 -3.83 -14.77
C PHE A 16 -4.18 -2.31 -14.67
N THR A 17 -5.02 -1.70 -13.82
CA THR A 17 -4.93 -0.26 -13.52
C THR A 17 -3.59 0.10 -12.90
N ALA A 18 -3.09 -0.73 -11.97
CA ALA A 18 -1.78 -0.54 -11.38
C ALA A 18 -0.66 -0.62 -12.42
N LEU A 19 -0.68 -1.63 -13.31
CA LEU A 19 0.27 -1.75 -14.42
C LEU A 19 0.25 -0.51 -15.32
N ALA A 20 -0.91 0.08 -15.61
CA ALA A 20 -0.97 1.34 -16.37
C ALA A 20 -0.25 2.49 -15.65
N VAL A 21 -0.41 2.60 -14.33
CA VAL A 21 0.33 3.59 -13.51
C VAL A 21 1.82 3.28 -13.50
N VAL A 22 2.22 2.01 -13.34
CA VAL A 22 3.63 1.60 -13.41
C VAL A 22 4.24 2.03 -14.75
N LYS A 23 3.55 1.77 -15.87
CA LYS A 23 4.05 2.16 -17.19
C LYS A 23 4.24 3.67 -17.33
N TYR A 24 3.31 4.46 -16.78
CA TYR A 24 3.39 5.92 -16.79
C TYR A 24 4.65 6.44 -16.06
N TYR A 25 5.05 5.82 -14.94
CA TYR A 25 6.27 6.18 -14.20
C TYR A 25 7.52 5.68 -14.94
N GLU A 26 7.50 4.44 -15.42
CA GLU A 26 8.59 3.86 -16.20
C GLU A 26 8.94 4.73 -17.43
N LEU A 27 7.94 5.17 -18.20
CA LEU A 27 8.10 6.06 -19.36
C LEU A 27 8.70 7.43 -19.02
N ARG A 28 8.77 7.79 -17.74
CA ARG A 28 9.39 9.02 -17.23
C ARG A 28 10.77 8.75 -16.60
N ASN A 29 11.33 7.57 -16.85
CA ASN A 29 12.57 7.07 -16.24
C ASN A 29 12.51 7.10 -14.70
N ARG A 30 11.33 6.80 -14.15
CA ARG A 30 11.11 6.71 -12.71
C ARG A 30 11.16 5.24 -12.28
N SER A 31 11.87 4.95 -11.21
CA SER A 31 12.02 3.60 -10.68
C SER A 31 10.75 3.17 -9.93
N VAL A 32 10.36 1.90 -10.08
CA VAL A 32 9.13 1.37 -9.51
C VAL A 32 9.41 0.09 -8.73
N LEU A 33 8.90 0.02 -7.50
CA LEU A 33 8.90 -1.17 -6.67
C LEU A 33 7.47 -1.71 -6.50
N VAL A 34 7.27 -3.00 -6.72
CA VAL A 34 6.04 -3.71 -6.36
C VAL A 34 6.29 -4.56 -5.12
N LEU A 35 5.54 -4.27 -4.06
CA LEU A 35 5.49 -5.05 -2.83
C LEU A 35 4.20 -5.88 -2.79
N CYS A 36 4.34 -7.21 -2.85
CA CYS A 36 3.18 -8.12 -2.87
C CYS A 36 3.33 -9.29 -1.87
N PRO A 37 2.25 -10.01 -1.56
CA PRO A 37 2.34 -11.31 -0.89
C PRO A 37 3.07 -12.32 -1.79
N LYS A 38 3.87 -13.22 -1.20
CA LYS A 38 4.62 -14.25 -1.94
C LYS A 38 3.76 -15.06 -2.92
N LYS A 39 2.52 -15.38 -2.54
CA LYS A 39 1.55 -16.10 -3.38
C LYS A 39 1.10 -15.36 -4.65
N LEU A 40 1.29 -14.03 -4.71
CA LEU A 40 0.94 -13.21 -5.86
C LEU A 40 2.18 -12.78 -6.68
N ALA A 41 3.39 -13.08 -6.20
CA ALA A 41 4.63 -12.61 -6.82
C ALA A 41 4.79 -13.11 -8.26
N ASP A 42 4.47 -14.38 -8.53
CA ASP A 42 4.60 -14.96 -9.86
C ASP A 42 3.75 -14.22 -10.91
N ASN A 43 2.58 -13.70 -10.54
CA ASN A 43 1.77 -12.89 -11.45
C ASN A 43 2.47 -11.59 -11.81
N TRP A 44 3.02 -10.89 -10.81
CA TRP A 44 3.77 -9.65 -11.02
C TRP A 44 5.06 -9.89 -11.80
N LEU A 45 5.77 -10.99 -11.54
CA LEU A 45 6.97 -11.38 -12.28
C LEU A 45 6.64 -11.78 -13.72
N ASN A 46 5.50 -12.42 -13.97
CA ASN A 46 5.11 -12.77 -15.34
C ASN A 46 4.96 -11.51 -16.21
N TYR A 47 4.39 -10.42 -15.68
CA TYR A 47 4.14 -9.20 -16.47
C TYR A 47 5.40 -8.40 -16.84
N ASN A 48 6.50 -8.51 -16.09
CA ASN A 48 7.79 -7.88 -16.43
C ASN A 48 8.79 -8.87 -17.08
N SER A 49 8.42 -10.14 -17.26
CA SER A 49 9.29 -11.17 -17.85
C SER A 49 9.00 -11.41 -19.34
N ASN A 50 10.02 -11.87 -20.07
CA ASN A 50 9.89 -12.26 -21.48
C ASN A 50 9.34 -13.69 -21.63
N LEU A 51 8.09 -13.89 -21.22
CA LEU A 51 7.40 -15.18 -21.27
C LEU A 51 6.27 -15.15 -22.31
N THR A 52 5.97 -16.28 -22.93
CA THR A 52 4.82 -16.42 -23.86
C THR A 52 3.48 -16.26 -23.15
N THR A 53 3.44 -16.51 -21.84
CA THR A 53 2.30 -16.28 -20.95
C THR A 53 2.15 -14.82 -20.52
N ASN A 54 3.13 -13.96 -20.85
CA ASN A 54 3.03 -12.54 -20.58
C ASN A 54 2.26 -11.83 -21.70
N ILE A 55 0.99 -11.54 -21.43
CA ILE A 55 0.11 -10.80 -22.35
C ILE A 55 0.57 -9.35 -22.59
N PHE A 56 1.48 -8.83 -21.74
CA PHE A 56 2.09 -7.50 -21.83
C PHE A 56 3.58 -7.53 -22.23
N SER A 57 4.05 -8.62 -22.83
CA SER A 57 5.45 -8.77 -23.26
C SER A 57 5.92 -7.63 -24.17
N ARG A 58 5.01 -7.07 -24.99
CA ARG A 58 5.31 -5.92 -25.87
C ARG A 58 5.53 -4.62 -25.11
N ASP A 59 4.88 -4.45 -23.96
CA ASP A 59 4.99 -3.26 -23.12
C ASP A 59 6.33 -3.19 -22.40
N ARG A 60 7.03 -4.33 -22.25
CA ARG A 60 8.38 -4.41 -21.65
C ARG A 60 8.45 -3.68 -20.30
N PHE A 61 7.53 -4.04 -19.41
CA PHE A 61 7.46 -3.47 -18.07
C PHE A 61 8.80 -3.57 -17.34
N ASN A 62 9.23 -2.45 -16.75
CA ASN A 62 10.44 -2.41 -15.92
C ASN A 62 10.10 -1.93 -14.50
N TYR A 63 10.04 -2.89 -13.57
CA TYR A 63 9.85 -2.67 -12.14
C TYR A 63 10.42 -3.84 -11.36
N ASP A 64 10.84 -3.58 -10.13
CA ASP A 64 11.30 -4.60 -9.20
C ASP A 64 10.12 -5.19 -8.43
N VAL A 65 10.20 -6.49 -8.12
CA VAL A 65 9.21 -7.20 -7.30
C VAL A 65 9.88 -7.70 -6.04
N LEU A 66 9.31 -7.38 -4.88
CA LEU A 66 9.74 -7.94 -3.59
C LEU A 66 8.52 -8.36 -2.77
N CYS A 67 8.71 -9.33 -1.88
CA CYS A 67 7.67 -9.76 -0.96
C CYS A 67 7.52 -8.76 0.19
N HIS A 68 6.31 -8.64 0.76
CA HIS A 68 6.10 -7.84 1.99
C HIS A 68 7.05 -8.21 3.14
N THR A 69 7.45 -9.48 3.23
CA THR A 69 8.38 -9.98 4.24
C THR A 69 9.82 -9.52 4.02
N ASP A 70 10.19 -9.15 2.79
CA ASP A 70 11.57 -8.80 2.44
C ASP A 70 12.01 -7.47 3.05
N LEU A 71 11.08 -6.54 3.30
CA LEU A 71 11.33 -5.33 4.10
C LEU A 71 11.96 -5.63 5.48
N SER A 72 11.66 -6.80 6.04
CA SER A 72 12.15 -7.18 7.35
C SER A 72 13.44 -8.00 7.32
N ARG A 73 13.92 -8.40 6.15
CA ARG A 73 15.10 -9.25 5.97
C ARG A 73 16.32 -8.39 5.67
N THR A 74 17.45 -8.70 6.31
CA THR A 74 18.74 -7.99 6.11
C THR A 74 19.73 -8.82 5.28
N SER A 75 19.36 -10.03 4.86
CA SER A 75 20.21 -10.94 4.08
C SER A 75 19.39 -11.89 3.21
N GLY A 76 20.08 -12.57 2.30
CA GLY A 76 19.50 -13.47 1.30
C GLY A 76 19.07 -12.73 0.04
N GLU A 77 18.28 -13.43 -0.77
CA GLU A 77 17.84 -12.99 -2.09
C GLU A 77 16.32 -13.19 -2.22
N SER A 78 15.72 -12.42 -3.12
CA SER A 78 14.32 -12.52 -3.53
C SER A 78 14.22 -12.16 -5.01
N PHE A 79 13.81 -13.13 -5.84
CA PHE A 79 13.59 -12.96 -7.28
C PHE A 79 14.77 -12.35 -8.04
N GLY A 80 15.99 -12.77 -7.71
CA GLY A 80 17.25 -12.29 -8.29
C GLY A 80 17.82 -11.05 -7.61
N ILE A 81 17.12 -10.45 -6.63
CA ILE A 81 17.54 -9.23 -5.95
C ILE A 81 18.17 -9.57 -4.58
N PRO A 82 19.47 -9.29 -4.36
CA PRO A 82 20.12 -9.46 -3.06
C PRO A 82 19.63 -8.41 -2.06
N LEU A 83 18.95 -8.85 -1.00
CA LEU A 83 18.21 -7.98 -0.08
C LEU A 83 19.10 -7.02 0.73
N ASN A 84 20.35 -7.42 0.98
CA ASN A 84 21.34 -6.59 1.67
C ASN A 84 21.91 -5.46 0.80
N ARG A 85 21.54 -5.39 -0.48
CA ARG A 85 22.02 -4.38 -1.44
C ARG A 85 20.89 -3.56 -2.05
N VAL A 86 19.65 -3.76 -1.60
CA VAL A 86 18.50 -3.00 -2.10
C VAL A 86 18.61 -1.55 -1.64
N ASN A 87 18.58 -0.62 -2.59
CA ASN A 87 18.47 0.80 -2.30
C ASN A 87 16.99 1.18 -2.15
N TRP A 88 16.42 0.91 -0.98
CA TRP A 88 14.99 1.10 -0.69
C TRP A 88 14.49 2.53 -0.92
N GLY A 89 15.34 3.54 -0.69
CA GLY A 89 14.98 4.95 -0.83
C GLY A 89 15.12 5.52 -2.25
N ASN A 90 15.40 4.68 -3.25
CA ASN A 90 15.59 5.11 -4.64
C ASN A 90 14.46 4.63 -5.56
N TYR A 91 13.27 4.39 -5.01
CA TYR A 91 12.07 4.08 -5.77
C TYR A 91 11.16 5.32 -5.83
N ASP A 92 10.88 5.81 -7.03
CA ASP A 92 9.97 6.95 -7.21
C ASP A 92 8.49 6.57 -6.99
N LEU A 93 8.14 5.30 -7.21
CA LEU A 93 6.82 4.73 -6.96
C LEU A 93 6.94 3.39 -6.24
N VAL A 94 6.17 3.21 -5.17
CA VAL A 94 5.94 1.91 -4.55
C VAL A 94 4.47 1.50 -4.72
N VAL A 95 4.24 0.38 -5.39
CA VAL A 95 2.94 -0.28 -5.49
C VAL A 95 2.86 -1.32 -4.39
N ILE A 96 1.85 -1.24 -3.54
CA ILE A 96 1.64 -2.16 -2.43
C ILE A 96 0.39 -2.95 -2.72
N ASP A 97 0.56 -4.16 -3.24
CA ASP A 97 -0.52 -5.11 -3.42
C ASP A 97 -0.91 -5.72 -2.07
N GLU A 98 -2.20 -5.95 -1.86
CA GLU A 98 -2.77 -6.33 -0.57
C GLU A 98 -2.27 -5.45 0.59
N SER A 99 -2.39 -4.13 0.42
CA SER A 99 -1.91 -3.10 1.37
C SER A 99 -2.46 -3.26 2.79
N HIS A 100 -3.50 -4.08 2.95
CA HIS A 100 -4.01 -4.48 4.26
C HIS A 100 -2.96 -5.15 5.16
N ASN A 101 -1.89 -5.72 4.58
CA ASN A 101 -0.77 -6.29 5.33
C ASN A 101 0.13 -5.25 6.03
N PHE A 102 -0.10 -3.95 5.79
CA PHE A 102 0.64 -2.83 6.37
C PHE A 102 -0.20 -2.00 7.35
N ARG A 103 -1.31 -2.56 7.84
CA ARG A 103 -2.25 -1.85 8.72
C ARG A 103 -1.77 -1.67 10.16
N ASN A 104 -0.97 -2.60 10.68
CA ASN A 104 -0.59 -2.58 12.09
C ASN A 104 0.68 -1.72 12.31
N ASN A 105 0.51 -0.59 12.99
CA ASN A 105 1.60 0.24 13.53
C ASN A 105 1.74 0.05 15.06
N ASP A 106 1.15 -1.00 15.63
CA ASP A 106 1.29 -1.28 17.06
C ASP A 106 2.75 -1.60 17.35
N ALA A 107 3.40 -0.70 18.10
CA ALA A 107 4.80 -0.81 18.46
C ALA A 107 5.00 -2.08 19.30
N VAL A 108 5.64 -3.09 18.70
CA VAL A 108 6.18 -4.21 19.47
C VAL A 108 7.44 -3.68 20.15
N LYS A 109 7.53 -3.80 21.49
CA LYS A 109 8.76 -3.45 22.22
C LYS A 109 9.95 -4.13 21.53
N ASP A 110 10.99 -3.34 21.25
CA ASP A 110 12.25 -3.74 20.62
C ASP A 110 12.23 -4.19 19.14
N ARG A 111 11.15 -3.95 18.39
CA ARG A 111 11.16 -4.23 16.94
C ARG A 111 10.36 -3.25 16.10
N GLU A 112 11.00 -2.73 15.06
CA GLU A 112 10.35 -1.93 14.02
C GLU A 112 9.34 -2.79 13.24
N THR A 113 8.09 -2.31 13.17
CA THR A 113 7.02 -2.97 12.42
C THR A 113 7.26 -2.88 10.91
N ARG A 114 6.62 -3.75 10.13
CA ARG A 114 6.70 -3.68 8.66
C ARG A 114 6.21 -2.34 8.11
N TYR A 115 5.19 -1.76 8.73
CA TYR A 115 4.69 -0.42 8.40
C TYR A 115 5.77 0.64 8.63
N GLN A 116 6.42 0.63 9.80
CA GLN A 116 7.49 1.58 10.11
C GLN A 116 8.68 1.42 9.16
N LYS A 117 9.09 0.18 8.83
CA LYS A 117 10.15 -0.08 7.85
C LYS A 117 9.82 0.47 6.46
N LEU A 118 8.61 0.22 5.97
CA LEU A 118 8.14 0.78 4.70
C LEU A 118 8.21 2.30 4.72
N MET A 119 7.67 2.92 5.78
CA MET A 119 7.64 4.38 5.90
C MET A 119 9.05 4.97 5.96
N ASN A 120 9.92 4.40 6.79
CA ASN A 120 11.25 4.94 7.05
C ASN A 120 12.22 4.66 5.90
N GLN A 121 12.23 3.45 5.35
CA GLN A 121 13.23 3.02 4.36
C GLN A 121 12.81 3.28 2.91
N VAL A 122 11.50 3.25 2.61
CA VAL A 122 11.01 3.36 1.22
C VAL A 122 10.37 4.72 0.96
N VAL A 123 9.56 5.23 1.90
CA VAL A 123 8.76 6.44 1.67
C VAL A 123 9.53 7.72 2.04
N ARG A 124 10.25 7.71 3.17
CA ARG A 124 10.91 8.91 3.72
C ARG A 124 12.40 8.99 3.40
N GLN A 125 13.05 7.86 3.12
CA GLN A 125 14.46 7.83 2.77
C GLN A 125 14.66 8.12 1.29
N GLY A 126 15.59 9.01 0.96
CA GLY A 126 16.01 9.25 -0.41
C GLY A 126 15.06 10.13 -1.21
N VAL A 127 14.60 9.63 -2.36
CA VAL A 127 13.76 10.41 -3.29
C VAL A 127 12.32 10.53 -2.78
N LYS A 128 11.56 11.44 -3.39
CA LYS A 128 10.14 11.62 -3.05
C LYS A 128 9.28 10.50 -3.62
N THR A 129 9.19 9.40 -2.87
CA THR A 129 8.42 8.21 -3.23
C THR A 129 6.92 8.45 -3.23
N LYS A 130 6.25 8.00 -4.29
CA LYS A 130 4.79 7.95 -4.41
C LYS A 130 4.28 6.57 -4.01
N VAL A 131 3.13 6.50 -3.35
CA VAL A 131 2.58 5.22 -2.85
C VAL A 131 1.26 4.90 -3.56
N LEU A 132 1.18 3.76 -4.25
CA LEU A 132 -0.06 3.23 -4.81
C LEU A 132 -0.47 1.97 -4.05
N MET A 133 -1.56 2.02 -3.31
CA MET A 133 -2.07 0.88 -2.53
C MET A 133 -3.18 0.16 -3.27
N LEU A 134 -3.07 -1.15 -3.42
CA LEU A 134 -4.13 -2.01 -3.94
C LEU A 134 -4.73 -2.80 -2.79
N SER A 135 -6.05 -2.71 -2.62
CA SER A 135 -6.74 -3.51 -1.60
C SER A 135 -8.10 -3.93 -2.11
N ALA A 136 -8.42 -5.22 -1.97
CA ALA A 136 -9.76 -5.71 -2.27
C ALA A 136 -10.78 -5.42 -1.16
N THR A 137 -10.30 -5.10 0.05
CA THR A 137 -11.13 -4.91 1.24
C THR A 137 -10.59 -3.69 2.00
N PRO A 138 -11.10 -2.47 1.79
CA PRO A 138 -10.53 -1.30 2.45
C PRO A 138 -10.64 -1.37 3.98
N VAL A 139 -11.63 -2.13 4.49
CA VAL A 139 -11.96 -2.22 5.90
C VAL A 139 -12.35 -3.65 6.23
N ASN A 140 -11.56 -4.33 7.07
CA ASN A 140 -12.16 -5.39 7.88
C ASN A 140 -11.56 -5.31 9.29
N ASN A 141 -12.43 -4.89 10.21
CA ASN A 141 -12.39 -4.92 11.67
C ASN A 141 -11.94 -3.68 12.48
N ARG A 142 -11.07 -2.75 12.03
CA ARG A 142 -10.72 -1.56 12.86
C ARG A 142 -10.45 -0.27 12.07
N PHE A 143 -11.01 0.87 12.49
CA PHE A 143 -10.82 2.16 11.80
C PHE A 143 -9.38 2.70 11.85
N ASN A 144 -8.58 2.29 12.84
CA ASN A 144 -7.13 2.60 12.89
C ASN A 144 -6.37 2.08 11.65
N ASP A 145 -6.87 1.02 11.02
CA ASP A 145 -6.29 0.43 9.82
C ASP A 145 -6.45 1.33 8.60
N LEU A 146 -7.60 2.01 8.49
CA LEU A 146 -7.86 3.01 7.45
C LEU A 146 -6.99 4.24 7.69
N ARG A 147 -6.83 4.68 8.95
CA ARG A 147 -5.94 5.78 9.32
C ARG A 147 -4.50 5.50 8.90
N ASN A 148 -3.99 4.30 9.16
CA ASN A 148 -2.61 3.95 8.81
C ASN A 148 -2.42 3.86 7.28
N GLN A 149 -3.42 3.38 6.54
CA GLN A 149 -3.40 3.44 5.07
C GLN A 149 -3.42 4.88 4.55
N LEU A 150 -4.25 5.75 5.12
CA LEU A 150 -4.25 7.17 4.76
C LEU A 150 -2.90 7.82 5.10
N ALA A 151 -2.31 7.51 6.25
CA ALA A 151 -1.00 8.02 6.63
C ALA A 151 0.10 7.65 5.62
N LEU A 152 0.06 6.47 4.98
CA LEU A 152 0.97 6.13 3.88
C LEU A 152 0.83 7.08 2.68
N ALA A 153 -0.40 7.50 2.34
CA ALA A 153 -0.63 8.45 1.25
C ALA A 153 -0.20 9.89 1.57
N TYR A 154 -0.01 10.20 2.87
CA TYR A 154 0.37 11.53 3.39
C TYR A 154 1.72 11.53 4.13
N GLU A 155 2.59 10.54 3.90
CA GLU A 155 3.94 10.45 4.50
C GLU A 155 3.98 10.50 6.04
N GLY A 156 2.85 10.18 6.69
CA GLY A 156 2.68 10.22 8.14
C GLY A 156 2.48 11.62 8.74
N ASP A 157 2.23 12.65 7.93
CA ASP A 157 1.90 14.00 8.41
C ASP A 157 0.38 14.19 8.50
N SER A 158 -0.18 13.86 9.68
CA SER A 158 -1.61 13.97 9.95
C SER A 158 -2.12 15.42 9.96
N GLU A 159 -1.26 16.40 10.27
CA GLU A 159 -1.62 17.82 10.23
C GLU A 159 -1.88 18.32 8.80
N ASN A 160 -1.13 17.80 7.83
CA ASN A 160 -1.36 18.10 6.43
C ASN A 160 -2.71 17.55 5.93
N LEU A 161 -3.15 16.42 6.48
CA LEU A 161 -4.45 15.82 6.16
C LEU A 161 -5.61 16.63 6.75
N SER A 162 -5.51 17.02 8.02
CA SER A 162 -6.55 17.81 8.70
C SER A 162 -6.70 19.21 8.15
N LYS A 163 -5.62 19.88 7.75
CA LYS A 163 -5.67 21.21 7.09
C LYS A 163 -6.31 21.18 5.69
N LYS A 164 -6.29 20.02 5.02
CA LYS A 164 -6.76 19.87 3.62
C LYS A 164 -8.15 19.24 3.51
N LEU A 165 -8.59 18.51 4.52
CA LEU A 165 -9.99 18.16 4.68
C LEU A 165 -10.74 19.41 5.13
N ARG A 166 -11.72 19.86 4.34
CA ARG A 166 -12.57 21.02 4.67
C ARG A 166 -13.54 20.68 5.81
N THR A 167 -13.01 20.25 6.95
CA THR A 167 -13.78 19.80 8.09
C THR A 167 -13.35 20.61 9.31
N GLY A 168 -14.30 21.18 10.05
CA GLY A 168 -14.02 21.89 11.31
C GLY A 168 -13.56 20.98 12.46
N ARG A 169 -13.35 19.69 12.20
CA ARG A 169 -12.96 18.65 13.15
C ARG A 169 -11.70 17.96 12.64
N SER A 170 -10.85 17.51 13.56
CA SER A 170 -9.65 16.76 13.17
C SER A 170 -10.05 15.43 12.54
N VAL A 171 -9.13 14.89 11.74
CA VAL A 171 -9.27 13.57 11.13
C VAL A 171 -9.48 12.51 12.22
N GLU A 172 -8.74 12.59 13.33
CA GLU A 172 -8.91 11.67 14.46
C GLU A 172 -10.30 11.78 15.08
N GLU A 173 -10.85 12.98 15.18
CA GLU A 173 -12.16 13.22 15.77
C GLU A 173 -13.30 12.68 14.88
N ILE A 174 -13.21 12.90 13.57
CA ILE A 174 -14.13 12.32 12.59
C ILE A 174 -14.09 10.79 12.68
N PHE A 175 -12.89 10.22 12.73
CA PHE A 175 -12.74 8.76 12.81
C PHE A 175 -13.20 8.18 14.14
N ARG A 176 -12.95 8.85 15.26
CA ARG A 176 -13.43 8.43 16.59
C ARG A 176 -14.96 8.39 16.62
N ASN A 177 -15.61 9.40 16.05
CA ASN A 177 -17.07 9.46 15.99
C ASN A 177 -17.65 8.38 15.07
N ALA A 178 -17.07 8.18 13.88
CA ALA A 178 -17.50 7.14 12.95
C ALA A 178 -17.39 5.73 13.57
N GLN A 179 -16.28 5.43 14.27
CA GLN A 179 -16.12 4.16 14.99
C GLN A 179 -17.13 3.99 16.12
N ALA A 180 -17.45 5.07 16.85
CA ALA A 180 -18.45 5.02 17.93
C ALA A 180 -19.85 4.71 17.39
N VAL A 181 -20.25 5.36 16.30
CA VAL A 181 -21.52 5.11 15.59
C VAL A 181 -21.56 3.68 15.05
N PHE A 182 -20.48 3.23 14.40
CA PHE A 182 -20.39 1.85 13.89
C PHE A 182 -20.50 0.82 15.01
N ASN A 183 -19.84 1.02 16.15
CA ASN A 183 -19.89 0.10 17.29
C ASN A 183 -21.27 0.05 17.94
N GLN A 184 -22.02 1.16 17.93
CA GLN A 184 -23.41 1.17 18.38
C GLN A 184 -24.29 0.41 17.38
N TRP A 185 -24.16 0.71 16.09
CA TRP A 185 -24.87 0.02 15.01
C TRP A 185 -24.60 -1.49 14.99
N SER A 186 -23.36 -1.93 15.17
CA SER A 186 -22.99 -3.36 15.15
C SER A 186 -23.59 -4.16 16.31
N LYS A 187 -23.97 -3.48 17.41
CA LYS A 187 -24.65 -4.11 18.55
C LYS A 187 -26.16 -4.25 18.34
N LEU A 188 -26.73 -3.59 17.35
CA LEU A 188 -28.15 -3.74 17.00
C LEU A 188 -28.41 -5.14 16.42
N ALA A 189 -29.65 -5.61 16.60
CA ALA A 189 -30.14 -6.81 15.95
C ALA A 189 -30.05 -6.67 14.42
N PRO A 190 -29.84 -7.76 13.67
CA PRO A 190 -29.65 -7.69 12.21
C PRO A 190 -30.75 -6.93 11.47
N GLU A 191 -31.99 -7.01 11.94
CA GLU A 191 -33.15 -6.31 11.38
C GLU A 191 -33.17 -4.79 11.65
N ASP A 192 -32.47 -4.32 12.68
CA ASP A 192 -32.39 -2.89 13.04
C ASP A 192 -31.15 -2.19 12.46
N ARG A 193 -30.27 -2.95 11.79
CA ARG A 193 -29.04 -2.45 11.17
C ARG A 193 -29.32 -1.71 9.86
N THR A 194 -29.74 -0.45 9.95
CA THR A 194 -30.00 0.41 8.79
C THR A 194 -28.78 1.29 8.44
N ALA A 195 -28.58 1.61 7.15
CA ALA A 195 -27.42 2.36 6.65
C ALA A 195 -27.66 3.88 6.50
N ARG A 196 -28.61 4.44 7.27
CA ARG A 196 -28.99 5.85 7.16
C ARG A 196 -27.95 6.82 7.73
#